data_AF-A0A3N5R8A3-F1
#
_entry.id   AF-A0A3N5R8A3-F1
#
_cell.length_a   1.000
_cell.length_b   1.000
_cell.length_c   1.000
_cell.angle_alpha   90.00
_cell.angle_beta   90.00
_cell.angle_gamma   90.00
#
_symmetry.space_group_name_H-M   'P 1'
#
loop_
_entity.id
_entity.type
_entity.pdbx_description
1 polymer ?
#
loop_
_entity_poly.entity_id
_entity_poly.type
_entity_poly.pdbx_seq_one_letter_code
_entity_poly.pdbx_strand_id
1 'polypeptide(L)'
;MYDQLPDLEGQTVVAVTANDYTPLNFVDPVTGESVGWEYEAVDEICRRINCVVDWQVTAWDTMITAVREGQFDVGMDGITITDERSEQVDFSDPY
;
A
#
# COMPACT_ATOMS: atom_id res chain seq x y z
N MET A 1 -20.52 -4.41 -10.24
CA MET A 1 -20.30 -3.41 -11.30
C MET A 1 -18.80 -3.31 -11.58
N TYR A 2 -18.13 -4.44 -11.83
CA TYR A 2 -16.75 -4.48 -12.33
C TYR A 2 -16.68 -5.72 -13.22
N ASP A 3 -17.31 -5.62 -14.39
CA ASP A 3 -17.39 -6.76 -15.31
C ASP A 3 -16.03 -7.08 -15.96
N GLN A 4 -15.05 -6.16 -15.84
CA GLN A 4 -13.62 -6.34 -16.14
C GLN A 4 -12.77 -5.45 -15.22
N LEU A 5 -11.63 -5.97 -14.75
CA LEU A 5 -10.61 -5.20 -14.02
C LEU A 5 -9.78 -4.35 -15.02
N PRO A 6 -9.23 -3.20 -14.60
CA PRO A 6 -8.29 -2.45 -15.42
C PRO A 6 -7.00 -3.24 -15.67
N ASP A 7 -6.32 -2.92 -16.76
CA ASP A 7 -4.98 -3.42 -17.11
C ASP A 7 -4.02 -2.22 -17.12
N LEU A 8 -2.98 -2.27 -16.28
CA LEU A 8 -1.96 -1.22 -16.13
C LEU A 8 -0.72 -1.44 -17.00
N GLU A 9 -0.74 -2.42 -17.91
CA GLU A 9 0.31 -2.64 -18.92
C GLU A 9 1.73 -2.81 -18.35
N GLY A 10 1.84 -3.34 -17.12
CA GLY A 10 3.11 -3.53 -16.41
C GLY A 10 3.66 -2.26 -15.77
N GLN A 11 2.84 -1.21 -15.60
CA GLN A 11 3.23 0.02 -14.90
C GLN A 11 3.76 -0.29 -13.49
N THR A 12 4.82 0.40 -13.09
CA THR A 12 5.29 0.39 -11.70
C THR A 12 4.36 1.22 -10.83
N VAL A 13 3.90 0.62 -9.73
CA VAL A 13 3.18 1.28 -8.64
C VAL A 13 4.12 1.35 -7.44
N VAL A 14 4.45 2.56 -7.00
CA VAL A 14 5.29 2.79 -5.82
C VAL A 14 4.41 2.74 -4.58
N ALA A 15 4.46 1.61 -3.86
CA ALA A 15 3.69 1.38 -2.65
C ALA A 15 4.53 1.70 -1.40
N VAL A 16 3.88 2.18 -0.34
CA VAL A 16 4.57 2.50 0.92
C VAL A 16 3.87 1.90 2.15
N THR A 17 4.66 1.49 3.14
CA THR A 17 4.23 1.02 4.46
C THR A 17 5.24 1.39 5.56
N ALA A 18 4.94 1.11 6.84
CA ALA A 18 5.80 1.42 7.98
C ALA A 18 6.62 0.23 8.54
N ASN A 19 6.20 -1.02 8.28
CA ASN A 19 6.76 -2.24 8.88
C ASN A 19 6.72 -2.28 10.41
N ASP A 20 5.69 -1.70 11.03
CA ASP A 20 5.54 -1.62 12.47
C ASP A 20 4.34 -2.42 13.01
N TYR A 21 3.63 -3.16 12.14
CA TYR A 21 2.39 -3.82 12.52
C TYR A 21 2.31 -5.31 12.13
N THR A 22 2.81 -6.19 13.01
CA THR A 22 2.68 -7.65 12.83
C THR A 22 1.24 -8.12 13.09
N PRO A 23 0.64 -8.99 12.23
CA PRO A 23 1.22 -9.68 11.07
C PRO A 23 0.93 -9.01 9.71
N LEU A 24 0.51 -7.74 9.70
CA LEU A 24 0.04 -7.03 8.51
C LEU A 24 1.21 -6.51 7.66
N ASN A 25 2.14 -5.79 8.27
CA ASN A 25 3.40 -5.35 7.67
C ASN A 25 4.51 -5.38 8.75
N PHE A 26 5.61 -6.08 8.48
CA PHE A 26 6.74 -6.17 9.42
C PHE A 26 8.00 -6.67 8.73
N VAL A 27 9.13 -6.55 9.42
CA VAL A 27 10.37 -7.21 9.00
C VAL A 27 10.47 -8.59 9.66
N ASP A 28 10.57 -9.64 8.87
CA ASP A 28 10.81 -11.00 9.36
C ASP A 28 12.15 -11.02 10.13
N PRO A 29 12.17 -11.41 11.42
CA PRO A 29 13.38 -11.38 12.21
C PRO A 29 14.42 -12.44 11.82
N VAL A 30 14.04 -13.44 11.03
CA VAL A 30 14.89 -14.54 10.55
C VAL A 30 15.51 -14.17 9.19
N THR A 31 14.70 -13.71 8.24
CA THR A 31 15.19 -13.40 6.87
C THR A 31 15.66 -11.96 6.72
N GLY A 32 15.13 -11.04 7.55
CA GLY A 32 15.33 -9.60 7.39
C GLY A 32 14.51 -8.99 6.25
N GLU A 33 13.60 -9.76 5.66
CA GLU A 33 12.74 -9.30 4.56
C GLU A 33 11.48 -8.63 5.10
N SER A 34 10.99 -7.64 4.37
CA SER A 34 9.68 -7.05 4.63
C SER A 34 8.57 -7.98 4.15
N VAL A 35 7.67 -8.33 5.05
CA VAL A 35 6.62 -9.34 4.85
C VAL A 35 5.34 -8.96 5.59
N GLY A 36 4.25 -9.67 5.27
CA GLY A 36 2.98 -9.55 5.96
C GLY A 36 1.80 -9.59 4.99
N TRP A 37 0.59 -9.65 5.54
CA TRP A 37 -0.64 -9.76 4.74
C TRP A 37 -0.81 -8.60 3.75
N GLU A 38 -0.37 -7.40 4.11
CA GLU A 38 -0.53 -6.21 3.26
C GLU A 38 0.37 -6.26 2.03
N TYR A 39 1.59 -6.81 2.17
CA TYR A 39 2.46 -7.12 1.04
C TYR A 39 1.78 -8.08 0.08
N GLU A 40 1.25 -9.19 0.61
CA GLU A 40 0.54 -10.20 -0.17
C GLU A 40 -0.70 -9.63 -0.87
N ALA A 41 -1.45 -8.75 -0.21
CA ALA A 41 -2.65 -8.14 -0.75
C ALA A 41 -2.34 -7.20 -1.94
N VAL A 42 -1.35 -6.31 -1.82
CA VAL A 42 -0.98 -5.40 -2.91
C VAL A 42 -0.33 -6.16 -4.06
N ASP A 43 0.48 -7.18 -3.79
CA ASP A 43 1.05 -8.05 -4.82
C ASP A 43 -0.07 -8.77 -5.60
N GLU A 44 -1.09 -9.28 -4.90
CA GLU A 44 -2.25 -9.91 -5.53
C GLU A 44 -3.10 -8.91 -6.34
N ILE A 45 -3.26 -7.68 -5.86
CA ILE A 45 -3.91 -6.60 -6.62
C ILE A 45 -3.12 -6.35 -7.91
N CYS A 46 -1.81 -6.13 -7.82
CA CYS A 46 -0.99 -5.86 -8.98
C CYS A 46 -0.94 -7.02 -9.98
N ARG A 47 -0.96 -8.26 -9.50
CA ARG A 47 -1.08 -9.44 -10.36
C ARG A 47 -2.39 -9.43 -11.15
N ARG A 48 -3.50 -8.97 -10.57
CA ARG A 48 -4.82 -8.93 -11.21
C ARG A 48 -4.98 -7.80 -12.21
N ILE A 49 -4.34 -6.65 -11.95
CA ILE A 49 -4.45 -5.45 -12.79
C ILE A 49 -3.19 -5.22 -13.64
N ASN A 50 -2.28 -6.19 -13.70
CA ASN A 50 -1.04 -6.14 -14.48
C ASN A 50 -0.17 -4.92 -14.15
N CYS A 51 0.16 -4.72 -12.87
CA CYS A 51 1.21 -3.79 -12.43
C CYS A 51 2.38 -4.52 -11.74
N VAL A 52 3.47 -3.79 -11.54
CA VAL A 52 4.62 -4.20 -10.74
C VAL A 52 4.69 -3.31 -9.52
N VAL A 53 4.79 -3.89 -8.32
CA VAL A 53 4.92 -3.10 -7.09
C VAL A 53 6.39 -2.77 -6.83
N ASP A 54 6.68 -1.52 -6.54
CA ASP A 54 7.95 -1.07 -5.95
C ASP A 54 7.69 -0.63 -4.51
N TRP A 55 8.13 -1.46 -3.56
CA TRP A 55 7.89 -1.23 -2.14
C TRP A 55 8.90 -0.27 -1.52
N GLN A 56 8.37 0.72 -0.84
CA GLN A 56 9.10 1.69 -0.04
C GLN A 56 8.67 1.58 1.43
N VAL A 57 9.58 1.94 2.33
CA VAL A 57 9.32 1.95 3.77
C VAL A 57 9.58 3.35 4.29
N THR A 58 8.61 3.91 5.01
CA THR A 58 8.72 5.24 5.62
C THR A 58 8.15 5.25 7.03
N ALA A 59 8.43 6.30 7.80
CA ALA A 59 7.77 6.51 9.08
C ALA A 59 6.26 6.76 8.89
N TRP A 60 5.44 6.13 9.72
CA TRP A 60 3.99 6.30 9.75
C TRP A 60 3.54 7.77 9.73
N ASP A 61 4.17 8.60 10.58
CA ASP A 61 3.82 10.02 10.76
C ASP A 61 3.93 10.85 9.48
N THR A 62 4.77 10.44 8.51
CA THR A 62 4.97 11.14 7.25
C THR A 62 4.28 10.47 6.07
N MET A 63 3.79 9.24 6.23
CA MET A 63 3.34 8.40 5.12
C MET A 63 2.15 9.00 4.36
N ILE A 64 1.10 9.42 5.07
CA ILE A 64 -0.10 10.00 4.44
C ILE A 64 0.24 11.27 3.67
N THR A 65 1.12 12.11 4.21
CA THR A 65 1.58 13.33 3.53
C THR A 65 2.38 12.99 2.27
N ALA A 66 3.26 11.99 2.33
CA ALA A 66 4.05 11.58 1.18
C ALA A 66 3.19 11.01 0.03
N VAL A 67 2.12 10.26 0.35
CA VAL A 67 1.12 9.81 -0.64
C VAL A 67 0.37 11.00 -1.24
N ARG A 68 -0.13 11.92 -0.41
CA ARG A 68 -0.81 13.15 -0.87
C ARG A 68 0.05 13.98 -1.82
N GLU A 69 1.34 14.06 -1.55
CA GLU A 69 2.31 14.83 -2.35
C GLU A 69 2.77 14.08 -3.62
N GLY A 70 2.28 12.85 -3.85
CA GLY A 70 2.62 12.04 -5.00
C GLY A 70 4.04 11.48 -4.97
N GLN A 71 4.66 11.40 -3.78
CA GLN A 71 5.95 10.73 -3.62
C GLN A 71 5.79 9.20 -3.70
N PHE A 72 4.62 8.70 -3.28
CA PHE A 72 4.21 7.31 -3.39
C PHE A 72 2.80 7.25 -4.00
N ASP A 73 2.52 6.22 -4.79
CA ASP A 73 1.24 6.07 -5.49
C ASP A 73 0.14 5.53 -4.55
N VAL A 74 0.51 4.68 -3.59
CA VAL A 74 -0.43 4.04 -2.66
C VAL A 74 0.22 3.79 -1.29
N GLY A 75 -0.52 4.05 -0.22
CA GLY A 75 -0.14 3.64 1.15
C GLY A 75 -0.95 2.41 1.57
N MET A 76 -0.26 1.39 2.08
CA MET A 76 -0.88 0.17 2.61
C MET A 76 -0.37 -0.08 4.03
N ASP A 77 -1.25 0.13 5.00
CA ASP A 77 -0.98 -0.02 6.43
C ASP A 77 -2.31 -0.08 7.20
N GLY A 78 -2.25 -0.21 8.52
CA GLY A 78 -3.39 -0.13 9.45
C GLY A 78 -3.98 1.28 9.56
N ILE A 79 -4.47 1.84 8.45
CA ILE A 79 -4.97 3.22 8.38
C ILE A 79 -6.44 3.29 8.77
N THR A 80 -6.72 3.79 9.98
CA THR A 80 -8.09 4.19 10.33
C THR A 80 -8.54 5.36 9.46
N ILE A 81 -9.65 5.17 8.74
CA ILE A 81 -10.32 6.22 7.96
C ILE A 81 -10.92 7.25 8.92
N THR A 82 -10.54 8.51 8.74
CA THR A 82 -11.07 9.66 9.49
C THR A 82 -11.33 10.81 8.53
N ASP A 83 -12.25 11.72 8.88
CA ASP A 83 -12.57 12.88 8.03
C ASP A 83 -11.31 13.70 7.68
N GLU A 84 -10.44 13.95 8.67
CA GLU A 84 -9.17 14.67 8.48
C GLU A 84 -8.21 13.99 7.48
N ARG A 85 -8.19 12.66 7.43
CA ARG A 85 -7.34 11.92 6.49
C ARG A 85 -7.99 11.83 5.11
N SER A 86 -9.30 11.69 5.06
CA SER A 86 -10.08 11.67 3.82
C SER A 86 -10.06 13.01 3.08
N GLU A 87 -9.79 14.11 3.79
CA GLU A 87 -9.50 15.42 3.17
C GLU A 87 -8.11 15.48 2.49
N GLN A 88 -7.21 14.55 2.82
CA GLN A 88 -5.82 14.55 2.35
C GLN A 88 -5.55 13.51 1.26
N VAL A 89 -6.20 12.35 1.32
CA VAL A 89 -6.02 11.23 0.39
C VAL A 89 -7.35 10.54 0.13
N ASP A 90 -7.46 9.89 -1.02
CA ASP A 90 -8.57 8.98 -1.31
C ASP A 90 -8.33 7.62 -0.63
N PHE A 91 -9.39 7.04 -0.07
CA PHE A 91 -9.36 5.70 0.54
C PHE A 91 -10.03 4.66 -0.36
N SER A 92 -9.57 3.42 -0.27
CA SER A 92 -10.32 2.27 -0.75
C SER A 92 -11.55 2.01 0.12
N ASP A 93 -12.40 1.07 -0.32
CA ASP A 93 -13.32 0.43 0.60
C ASP A 93 -12.54 -0.29 1.72
N PRO A 94 -13.06 -0.29 2.97
CA PRO A 94 -12.42 -0.97 4.08
C PRO A 94 -12.46 -2.51 3.91
N TYR A 95 -11.48 -3.18 4.50
CA TYR A 95 -11.30 -4.65 4.46
C TYR A 95 -10.99 -5.22 5.84
#